data_AF-A0A355GPK7-F1
#
_entry.id   AF-A0A355GPK7-F1
#
_cell.length_a   1.000
_cell.length_b   1.000
_cell.length_c   1.000
_cell.angle_alpha   90.00
_cell.angle_beta   90.00
_cell.angle_gamma   90.00
#
_symmetry.space_group_name_H-M   'P 1'
#
loop_
_entity.id
_entity.type
_entity.pdbx_description
1 polymer ?
#
loop_
_entity_poly.entity_id
_entity_poly.type
_entity_poly.pdbx_seq_one_letter_code
_entity_poly.pdbx_strand_id
1 'polypeptide(L)' 'HPDENANETANESAVEDTAAVQQQTKARDPQAVQAVKEALRERGALFLPQIVQLSKMGLSQVLDALETLVGLGQVT' A
#
# COMPACT_ATOMS: atom_id res chain seq x y z
N HIS A 1 -58.36 -22.11 -4.08
CA HIS A 1 -58.06 -21.27 -2.91
C HIS A 1 -58.50 -22.07 -1.68
N PRO A 2 -57.55 -22.49 -0.83
CA PRO A 2 -56.70 -21.65 0.03
C PRO A 2 -55.20 -21.92 -0.24
N ASP A 3 -54.21 -21.31 0.40
CA ASP A 3 -54.00 -19.99 0.97
C ASP A 3 -52.47 -19.85 0.96
N GLU A 4 -52.02 -18.63 0.78
CA GLU A 4 -50.66 -18.12 0.81
C GLU A 4 -49.87 -18.60 2.05
N ASN A 5 -48.59 -18.97 1.90
CA ASN A 5 -47.51 -18.28 2.61
C ASN A 5 -46.13 -18.73 2.11
N ALA A 6 -45.40 -17.79 1.53
CA ALA A 6 -44.02 -17.91 1.11
C ALA A 6 -43.08 -17.99 2.32
N ASN A 7 -42.39 -19.11 2.49
CA ASN A 7 -41.26 -19.17 3.41
C ASN A 7 -40.27 -20.27 3.01
N GLU A 8 -39.44 -20.01 2.00
CA GLU A 8 -38.07 -20.51 2.02
C GLU A 8 -37.14 -19.34 1.72
N THR A 9 -36.57 -18.86 2.82
CA THR A 9 -35.46 -17.93 2.92
C THR A 9 -34.31 -18.36 2.02
N ALA A 10 -34.26 -17.86 0.78
CA ALA A 10 -33.04 -17.88 -0.03
C ALA A 10 -32.09 -16.79 0.50
N ASN A 11 -31.52 -17.03 1.68
CA ASN A 11 -30.38 -16.31 2.20
C ASN A 11 -29.15 -17.21 2.10
N GLU A 12 -28.61 -17.32 0.89
CA GLU A 12 -27.19 -17.61 0.72
C GLU A 12 -26.59 -16.44 -0.04
N SER A 13 -26.07 -15.52 0.77
CA SER A 13 -25.15 -14.42 0.48
C SER A 13 -24.63 -14.41 -0.96
N ALA A 14 -25.39 -13.76 -1.83
CA ALA A 14 -24.95 -13.42 -3.17
C ALA A 14 -23.84 -12.38 -3.03
N VAL A 15 -22.61 -12.89 -3.11
CA VAL A 15 -21.41 -12.16 -3.52
C VAL A 15 -21.24 -10.83 -2.78
N GLU A 16 -20.68 -10.92 -1.57
CA GLU A 16 -19.59 -10.00 -1.25
C GLU A 16 -18.56 -10.14 -2.36
N ASP A 17 -18.76 -9.33 -3.40
CA ASP A 17 -17.80 -8.98 -4.42
C ASP A 17 -16.62 -8.35 -3.68
N THR A 18 -15.82 -9.24 -3.13
CA THR A 18 -14.49 -9.07 -2.57
C THR A 18 -13.50 -8.66 -3.68
N ALA A 19 -13.99 -8.11 -4.80
CA ALA A 19 -13.18 -7.49 -5.85
C ALA A 19 -12.59 -6.14 -5.43
N ALA A 20 -13.03 -5.57 -4.31
CA ALA A 20 -12.46 -4.36 -3.74
C ALA A 20 -11.66 -4.59 -2.44
N VAL A 21 -11.36 -5.85 -2.08
CA VAL A 21 -10.33 -6.11 -1.07
C VAL A 21 -8.98 -5.84 -1.73
N GLN A 22 -8.61 -4.57 -1.70
CA GLN A 22 -7.27 -4.14 -1.40
C GLN A 22 -6.21 -4.83 -2.25
N GLN A 23 -6.41 -4.86 -3.58
CA GLN A 23 -5.26 -4.75 -4.47
C GLN A 23 -4.66 -3.37 -4.21
N GLN A 24 -3.87 -3.37 -3.13
CA GLN A 24 -2.98 -2.36 -2.64
C GLN A 24 -1.83 -2.28 -3.65
N THR A 25 -2.15 -2.09 -4.94
CA THR A 25 -1.36 -1.28 -5.83
C THR A 25 -1.55 0.16 -5.36
N LYS A 26 -1.11 0.44 -4.13
CA LYS A 26 -0.72 1.78 -3.74
C LYS A 26 0.32 2.14 -4.78
N ALA A 27 -0.06 3.02 -5.70
CA ALA A 27 0.83 3.45 -6.75
C ALA A 27 2.12 3.87 -6.07
N ARG A 28 3.16 3.03 -6.21
CA ARG A 28 4.48 3.27 -5.64
C ARG A 28 4.88 4.65 -6.12
N ASP A 29 5.03 5.57 -5.19
CA ASP A 29 5.19 6.96 -5.55
C ASP A 29 6.62 7.14 -6.12
N PRO A 30 6.77 7.37 -7.44
CA PRO A 30 8.09 7.43 -8.05
C PRO A 30 8.90 8.62 -7.54
N GLN A 31 8.22 9.69 -7.07
CA GLN A 31 8.89 10.84 -6.47
C GLN A 31 9.44 10.50 -5.09
N ALA A 32 8.74 9.67 -4.30
CA ALA A 32 9.21 9.18 -3.02
C ALA A 32 10.48 8.32 -3.17
N VAL A 33 10.49 7.39 -4.12
CA VAL A 33 11.67 6.57 -4.43
C VAL A 33 12.86 7.44 -4.80
N GLN A 34 12.64 8.45 -5.65
CA GLN A 34 13.68 9.36 -6.10
C GLN A 34 14.22 10.23 -4.95
N ALA A 35 13.34 10.79 -4.11
CA ALA A 35 13.76 11.61 -2.96
C ALA A 35 14.55 10.82 -1.92
N VAL A 36 14.13 9.58 -1.61
CA VAL A 36 14.87 8.69 -0.70
C VAL A 36 16.22 8.32 -1.30
N LYS A 37 16.27 8.02 -2.60
CA LYS A 37 17.52 7.72 -3.31
C LYS A 37 18.49 8.89 -3.30
N GLU A 38 18.02 10.12 -3.50
CA GLU A 38 18.86 11.31 -3.44
C GLU A 38 19.38 11.56 -2.03
N ALA A 39 18.51 11.44 -1.02
CA ALA A 39 18.93 11.58 0.38
C ALA A 39 20.04 10.56 0.75
N LEU A 40 19.89 9.30 0.33
CA LEU A 40 20.89 8.24 0.55
C LEU A 40 22.15 8.46 -0.29
N ARG A 41 22.04 9.01 -1.50
CA ARG A 41 23.22 9.35 -2.32
C ARG A 41 24.03 10.50 -1.70
N GLU A 42 23.37 11.55 -1.23
CA GLU A 42 24.04 12.74 -0.69
C GLU A 42 24.71 12.48 0.66
N ARG A 43 24.11 11.64 1.51
CA ARG A 43 24.58 11.44 2.88
C ARG A 43 25.05 10.01 3.20
N GLY A 44 24.93 9.08 2.24
CA GLY A 44 25.25 7.68 2.44
C GLY A 44 24.20 6.97 3.29
N ALA A 45 24.65 6.19 4.27
CA ALA A 45 23.76 5.47 5.17
C ALA A 45 23.03 6.45 6.10
N LEU A 46 21.71 6.53 5.97
CA LEU A 46 20.84 7.34 6.81
C LEU A 46 19.92 6.46 7.62
N PHE A 47 19.64 6.88 8.86
CA PHE A 47 18.57 6.26 9.63
C PHE A 47 17.22 6.71 9.11
N LEU A 48 16.22 5.83 9.19
CA LEU A 48 14.84 6.06 8.77
C LEU A 48 14.26 7.43 9.21
N PRO A 49 14.42 7.89 10.47
CA PRO A 49 13.93 9.19 10.90
C PRO A 49 14.57 10.37 10.17
N GLN A 50 15.83 10.23 9.75
CA GLN A 50 16.55 11.27 9.01
C GLN A 50 16.06 11.35 7.57
N ILE A 51 15.79 10.20 6.95
CA ILE A 51 15.22 10.13 5.59
C ILE A 51 13.84 10.80 5.57
N VAL A 52 12.99 10.49 6.54
CA VAL A 52 11.67 11.13 6.71
C VAL A 52 11.77 12.65 6.84
N GLN A 53 12.70 13.15 7.66
CA GLN A 53 12.91 14.59 7.83
C GLN A 53 13.43 15.27 6.56
N LEU A 54 14.35 14.62 5.83
CA LEU A 54 14.94 15.17 4.61
C LEU A 54 13.96 15.16 3.43
N SER A 55 13.25 14.05 3.24
CA SER A 55 12.31 13.88 2.14
C SER A 55 10.99 14.64 2.34
N LYS A 56 10.72 15.16 3.56
CA LYS A 56 9.45 15.82 3.94
C LYS A 56 8.21 14.96 3.62
N MET A 57 8.38 13.64 3.71
CA MET A 57 7.38 12.63 3.36
C MET A 57 6.91 11.88 4.60
N GLY A 58 5.73 11.24 4.52
CA GLY A 58 5.26 10.36 5.59
C GLY A 58 6.13 9.11 5.74
N LEU A 59 6.25 8.60 6.96
CA LEU A 59 7.01 7.37 7.25
C LEU A 59 6.62 6.20 6.34
N SER A 60 5.31 6.02 6.08
CA SER A 60 4.81 4.96 5.20
C SER A 60 5.28 5.11 3.76
N GLN A 61 5.39 6.34 3.24
CA GLN A 61 5.90 6.58 1.88
C GLN A 61 7.41 6.32 1.80
N VAL A 62 8.14 6.67 2.86
CA VAL A 62 9.58 6.39 2.96
C VAL A 62 9.84 4.88 3.03
N LEU A 63 9.03 4.13 3.79
CA LEU A 63 9.16 2.67 3.87
C LEU A 63 8.83 1.99 2.53
N ASP A 64 7.79 2.43 1.83
CA ASP A 64 7.42 1.93 0.50
C ASP A 64 8.52 2.21 -0.55
N ALA A 65 9.10 3.41 -0.48
CA ALA A 65 10.24 3.79 -1.31
C ALA A 65 11.50 2.96 -1.00
N LEU A 66 11.80 2.74 0.28
CA LEU A 66 12.93 1.91 0.70
C LEU A 66 12.74 0.46 0.29
N GLU A 67 11.55 -0.12 0.47
CA GLU A 67 11.23 -1.48 0.01
C GLU A 67 11.48 -1.62 -1.49
N THR A 68 11.06 -0.63 -2.26
CA THR A 68 11.31 -0.59 -3.71
C THR A 68 12.81 -0.53 -4.02
N LEU A 69 13.58 0.32 -3.33
CA LEU A 69 15.02 0.44 -3.53
C LEU A 69 15.79 -0.83 -3.11
N VAL A 70 15.35 -1.49 -2.03
CA VAL A 70 15.90 -2.78 -1.57
C VAL A 70 15.61 -3.87 -2.60
N GLY A 71 14.37 -3.94 -3.09
CA GLY A 71 13.97 -4.88 -4.15
C GLY A 71 14.74 -4.70 -5.46
N LEU A 72 15.25 -3.49 -5.72
CA LEU A 72 16.12 -3.17 -6.86
C LEU A 72 17.62 -3.35 -6.55
N GLY A 73 17.99 -3.74 -5.33
CA GLY A 73 19.39 -3.87 -4.90
C GLY A 73 20.17 -2.55 -4.84
N GLN A 74 19.46 -1.41 -4.76
CA GLN A 74 20.09 -0.08 -4.73
C GLN A 74 20.48 0.37 -3.32
N VAL A 75 19.93 -0.26 -2.30
CA VAL A 75 20.20 0.02 -0.88
C VAL A 75 20.31 -1.31 -0.13
N THR A 76 21.14 -1.35 0.90
CA THR A 76 21.44 -2.55 1.71
C THR A 76 21.22 -2.29 3.18
#